data_AF-A0A0B7AD18-F1
#
_entry.id   AF-A0A0B7AD18-F1
#
_cell.length_a   1.000
_cell.length_b   1.000
_cell.length_c   1.000
_cell.angle_alpha   90.00
_cell.angle_beta   90.00
_cell.angle_gamma   90.00
#
_symmetry.space_group_name_H-M   'P 1'
#
loop_
_entity.id
_entity.type
_entity.pdbx_description
1 polymer ?
#
loop_
_entity_poly.entity_id
_entity_poly.type
_entity_poly.pdbx_seq_one_letter_code
_entity_poly.pdbx_strand_id
1 'polypeptide(L)'
;MEELRGLVKKYSEVIQRYYVQYLSGYDAVYLNQLIQNISMCPEDESIILSSFYNSIAALSVKQVEKNELFDFRGFRLDWFRLQAYSSVSKAALELKNHQDLAKHMNTVVFHTKMVDFLDEMINETGDLSIYCFYTTLFEHQFKQCMEFLAQHRYSIIFPMICGHFMNATHSLCPEERASLGKTSVKYAHWFLTEMSTEINQVITHVCEETVIMDLKVGVVWTLERKMYYGRNLK
;
A
#
# COMPACT_ATOMS: atom_id res chain seq x y z
N MET A 1 6.73 -4.01 -1.60
CA MET A 1 5.59 -3.64 -0.74
C MET A 1 5.33 -2.14 -0.79
N GLU A 2 6.25 -1.28 -0.34
CA GLU A 2 6.04 0.18 -0.35
C GLU A 2 5.80 0.80 -1.72
N GLU A 3 6.45 0.28 -2.78
CA GLU A 3 6.20 0.73 -4.15
C GLU A 3 4.76 0.43 -4.59
N LEU A 4 4.25 -0.78 -4.35
CA LEU A 4 2.87 -1.15 -4.64
C LEU A 4 1.90 -0.27 -3.87
N ARG A 5 2.18 -0.01 -2.58
CA ARG A 5 1.40 0.93 -1.77
C ARG A 5 1.36 2.33 -2.39
N GLY A 6 2.50 2.84 -2.83
CA GLY A 6 2.62 4.12 -3.52
C GLY A 6 1.81 4.15 -4.82
N LEU A 7 1.85 3.08 -5.62
CA LEU A 7 1.09 2.96 -6.86
C LEU A 7 -0.42 2.93 -6.61
N VAL A 8 -0.90 2.15 -5.64
CA VAL A 8 -2.34 2.08 -5.30
C VAL A 8 -2.86 3.45 -4.84
N LYS A 9 -2.10 4.16 -4.00
CA LYS A 9 -2.48 5.51 -3.55
C LYS A 9 -2.46 6.53 -4.68
N LYS A 10 -1.44 6.48 -5.54
CA LYS A 10 -1.28 7.42 -6.66
C LYS A 10 -2.35 7.23 -7.73
N TYR A 11 -2.76 5.98 -7.98
CA TYR A 11 -3.70 5.62 -9.04
C TYR A 11 -5.05 5.14 -8.46
N SER A 12 -5.43 5.62 -7.27
CA SER A 12 -6.68 5.23 -6.60
C SER A 12 -7.90 5.52 -7.47
N GLU A 13 -7.94 6.67 -8.15
CA GLU A 13 -9.03 7.04 -9.06
C GLU A 13 -9.19 6.06 -10.24
N VAL A 14 -8.08 5.53 -10.77
CA VAL A 14 -8.10 4.53 -11.84
C VAL A 14 -8.74 3.23 -11.35
N ILE A 15 -8.36 2.81 -10.14
CA ILE A 15 -8.91 1.62 -9.48
C ILE A 15 -10.40 1.81 -9.20
N GLN A 16 -10.78 2.94 -8.59
CA GLN A 16 -12.17 3.29 -8.29
C GLN A 16 -13.03 3.31 -9.56
N ARG A 17 -12.58 3.98 -10.62
CA ARG A 17 -13.27 4.05 -11.91
C ARG A 17 -13.54 2.66 -12.48
N TYR A 18 -12.54 1.78 -12.46
CA TYR A 18 -12.66 0.42 -12.94
C TYR A 18 -13.71 -0.37 -12.14
N TYR A 19 -13.63 -0.37 -10.81
CA TYR A 19 -14.55 -1.15 -9.98
C TYR A 19 -15.96 -0.57 -9.93
N VAL A 20 -16.14 0.75 -10.07
CA VAL A 20 -17.47 1.36 -10.26
C VAL A 20 -18.13 0.85 -11.54
N GLN A 21 -17.39 0.77 -12.65
CA GLN A 21 -17.92 0.20 -13.89
C GLN A 21 -18.23 -1.30 -13.77
N TYR A 22 -17.39 -2.04 -13.04
CA TYR A 22 -17.60 -3.45 -12.81
C TYR A 22 -18.88 -3.70 -11.99
N LEU A 23 -19.05 -2.92 -10.91
CA LEU A 23 -20.18 -3.01 -10.00
C LEU A 23 -21.52 -2.69 -10.70
N SER A 24 -21.61 -1.56 -11.42
CA SER A 24 -22.86 -1.18 -12.09
C SER A 24 -23.11 -1.93 -13.40
N GLY A 25 -22.06 -2.42 -14.06
CA GLY A 25 -22.15 -3.14 -15.32
C GLY A 25 -22.40 -4.63 -15.12
N TYR A 26 -21.38 -5.38 -14.68
CA TYR A 26 -21.44 -6.84 -14.61
C TYR A 26 -22.11 -7.31 -13.32
N ASP A 27 -21.65 -6.82 -12.16
CA ASP A 27 -22.08 -7.36 -10.87
C ASP A 27 -23.57 -7.13 -10.63
N ALA A 28 -24.08 -5.94 -10.96
CA ALA A 28 -25.50 -5.61 -10.87
C ALA A 28 -26.38 -6.58 -11.69
N VAL A 29 -25.98 -6.84 -12.93
CA VAL A 29 -26.73 -7.70 -13.85
C VAL A 29 -26.73 -9.15 -13.36
N TYR A 30 -25.56 -9.67 -13.00
CA TYR A 30 -25.44 -11.05 -12.54
C TYR A 30 -26.10 -11.25 -11.17
N LEU A 31 -25.98 -10.28 -10.25
CA LEU A 31 -26.66 -10.31 -8.96
C LEU A 31 -28.18 -10.36 -9.14
N ASN A 32 -28.74 -9.53 -10.03
CA ASN A 32 -30.17 -9.55 -10.30
C ASN A 32 -30.62 -10.92 -10.82
N GLN A 33 -29.87 -11.53 -11.74
CA GLN A 33 -30.17 -12.90 -12.24
C GLN A 33 -30.19 -13.92 -11.10
N LEU A 34 -29.22 -13.86 -10.19
CA LEU A 34 -29.18 -14.76 -9.03
C LEU A 34 -30.37 -14.53 -8.08
N ILE A 35 -30.77 -13.28 -7.84
CA ILE A 35 -31.92 -12.94 -7.00
C ILE A 35 -33.22 -13.47 -7.61
N GLN A 36 -33.44 -13.32 -8.93
CA GLN A 36 -34.64 -13.82 -9.59
C GLN A 36 -34.78 -15.35 -9.55
N ASN A 37 -33.68 -16.08 -9.39
CA ASN A 37 -33.68 -17.54 -9.29
C ASN A 37 -34.01 -18.06 -7.89
N ILE A 38 -34.18 -17.18 -6.89
CA ILE A 38 -34.54 -17.55 -5.52
C ILE A 38 -36.07 -17.69 -5.46
N SER A 39 -36.57 -18.92 -5.31
CA SER A 39 -38.02 -19.20 -5.33
C SER A 39 -38.77 -18.82 -4.06
N MET A 40 -38.10 -18.83 -2.90
CA MET A 40 -38.67 -18.41 -1.61
C MET A 40 -37.65 -17.57 -0.86
N CYS A 41 -37.95 -16.27 -0.73
CA CYS A 41 -37.15 -15.31 0.02
C CYS A 41 -38.08 -14.55 0.97
N PRO A 42 -37.82 -14.52 2.29
CA PRO A 42 -38.62 -13.70 3.19
C PRO A 42 -38.41 -12.20 2.93
N GLU A 43 -39.30 -11.39 3.49
CA GLU A 43 -39.35 -9.95 3.21
C GLU A 43 -38.05 -9.23 3.59
N ASP A 44 -37.51 -9.52 4.79
CA ASP A 44 -36.29 -8.88 5.29
C ASP A 44 -35.08 -9.15 4.38
N GLU A 45 -34.86 -10.41 3.97
CA GLU A 45 -33.78 -10.79 3.05
C GLU A 45 -34.02 -10.21 1.65
N SER A 46 -35.27 -10.17 1.18
CA SER A 46 -35.63 -9.59 -0.11
C SER A 46 -35.34 -8.09 -0.16
N ILE A 47 -35.61 -7.36 0.93
CA ILE A 47 -35.26 -5.93 1.06
C ILE A 47 -33.75 -5.74 0.97
N ILE A 48 -32.96 -6.55 1.68
CA ILE A 48 -31.49 -6.48 1.66
C ILE A 48 -30.95 -6.78 0.25
N LEU A 49 -31.41 -7.85 -0.40
CA LEU A 49 -30.99 -8.23 -1.75
C LEU A 49 -31.33 -7.16 -2.79
N SER A 50 -32.53 -6.58 -2.69
CA SER A 50 -32.96 -5.47 -3.56
C SER A 50 -32.12 -4.22 -3.32
N SER A 51 -31.79 -3.92 -2.05
CA SER A 51 -30.90 -2.83 -1.66
C SER A 51 -29.49 -2.98 -2.24
N PHE A 52 -28.95 -4.21 -2.25
CA PHE A 52 -27.66 -4.47 -2.89
C PHE A 52 -27.68 -4.14 -4.36
N TYR A 53 -28.64 -4.69 -5.10
CA TYR A 53 -28.80 -4.43 -6.53
C TYR A 53 -28.93 -2.93 -6.83
N ASN A 54 -29.81 -2.24 -6.11
CA ASN A 54 -30.05 -0.80 -6.32
C ASN A 54 -28.78 0.02 -6.04
N SER A 55 -28.04 -0.32 -4.98
CA SER A 55 -26.82 0.40 -4.59
C SER A 55 -25.74 0.30 -5.65
N ILE A 56 -25.48 -0.89 -6.21
CA ILE A 56 -24.43 -1.08 -7.22
C ILE A 56 -24.87 -0.65 -8.61
N ALA A 57 -26.15 -0.82 -8.97
CA ALA A 57 -26.70 -0.39 -10.26
C ALA A 57 -26.76 1.15 -10.40
N ALA A 58 -26.90 1.88 -9.29
CA ALA A 58 -26.93 3.34 -9.30
C ALA A 58 -25.55 3.99 -9.53
N LEU A 59 -24.46 3.21 -9.45
CA LEU A 59 -23.11 3.75 -9.57
C LEU A 59 -22.78 4.19 -10.99
N SER A 60 -22.07 5.31 -11.10
CA SER A 60 -21.60 5.79 -12.40
C SER A 60 -20.21 6.40 -12.33
N VAL A 61 -19.48 6.31 -13.44
CA VAL A 61 -18.14 6.91 -13.59
C VAL A 61 -18.14 8.42 -13.35
N LYS A 62 -19.26 9.11 -13.60
CA LYS A 62 -19.40 10.54 -13.34
C LYS A 62 -19.21 10.89 -11.86
N GLN A 63 -19.54 9.99 -10.95
CA GLN A 63 -19.35 10.20 -9.52
C GLN A 63 -17.87 10.18 -9.15
N VAL A 64 -17.09 9.30 -9.80
CA VAL A 64 -15.63 9.23 -9.65
C VAL A 64 -14.98 10.50 -10.22
N GLU A 65 -15.39 10.94 -11.40
CA GLU A 65 -14.87 12.16 -12.04
C GLU A 65 -15.18 13.43 -11.23
N LYS A 66 -16.26 13.41 -10.44
CA LYS A 66 -16.63 14.47 -9.49
C LYS A 66 -15.97 14.31 -8.12
N ASN A 67 -15.20 13.25 -7.91
CA ASN A 67 -14.57 12.90 -6.65
C ASN A 67 -15.58 12.79 -5.49
N GLU A 68 -16.74 12.17 -5.77
CA GLU A 68 -17.76 11.89 -4.75
C GLU A 68 -17.23 10.89 -3.72
N LEU A 69 -17.59 11.09 -2.45
CA LEU A 69 -17.23 10.18 -1.37
C LEU A 69 -18.19 8.98 -1.38
N PHE A 70 -17.67 7.80 -1.71
CA PHE A 70 -18.39 6.55 -1.62
C PHE A 70 -18.36 6.01 -0.18
N ASP A 71 -19.45 5.38 0.26
CA ASP A 71 -19.51 4.67 1.55
C ASP A 71 -20.34 3.39 1.40
N PHE A 72 -19.66 2.25 1.41
CA PHE A 72 -20.25 0.92 1.32
C PHE A 72 -20.14 0.15 2.65
N ARG A 73 -19.88 0.83 3.77
CA ARG A 73 -19.85 0.17 5.10
C ARG A 73 -21.19 -0.47 5.43
N GLY A 74 -22.29 0.23 5.13
CA GLY A 74 -23.65 -0.29 5.28
C GLY A 74 -23.87 -1.54 4.43
N PHE A 75 -23.54 -1.47 3.14
CA PHE A 75 -23.63 -2.58 2.19
C PHE A 75 -22.87 -3.83 2.69
N ARG A 76 -21.61 -3.66 3.12
CA ARG A 76 -20.79 -4.78 3.62
C ARG A 76 -21.33 -5.37 4.91
N LEU A 77 -21.86 -4.53 5.80
CA LEU A 77 -22.45 -5.00 7.05
C LEU A 77 -23.79 -5.71 6.81
N ASP A 78 -24.60 -5.27 5.86
CA ASP A 78 -25.82 -5.94 5.47
C ASP A 78 -25.53 -7.30 4.82
N TRP A 79 -24.43 -7.44 4.07
CA TRP A 79 -24.00 -8.76 3.59
C TRP A 79 -23.63 -9.68 4.76
N PHE A 80 -22.96 -9.15 5.78
CA PHE A 80 -22.68 -9.90 7.00
C PHE A 80 -23.98 -10.34 7.71
N ARG A 81 -24.96 -9.44 7.82
CA ARG A 81 -26.28 -9.76 8.42
C ARG A 81 -27.00 -10.84 7.63
N LEU A 82 -27.04 -10.72 6.30
CA LEU A 82 -27.68 -11.71 5.43
C LEU A 82 -27.02 -13.07 5.58
N GLN A 83 -25.69 -13.15 5.67
CA GLN A 83 -24.99 -14.39 5.98
C GLN A 83 -25.45 -14.98 7.32
N ALA A 84 -25.63 -14.17 8.36
CA ALA A 84 -26.12 -14.64 9.66
C ALA A 84 -27.56 -15.17 9.57
N TYR A 85 -28.46 -14.47 8.87
CA TYR A 85 -29.86 -14.89 8.70
C TYR A 85 -30.00 -16.18 7.89
N SER A 86 -29.15 -16.36 6.88
CA SER A 86 -29.22 -17.47 5.93
C SER A 86 -28.35 -18.68 6.27
N SER A 87 -27.53 -18.59 7.33
CA SER A 87 -26.63 -19.67 7.77
C SER A 87 -27.09 -20.39 9.04
N VAL A 88 -28.18 -19.95 9.67
CA VAL A 88 -28.77 -20.66 10.81
C VAL A 88 -29.57 -21.89 10.36
N SER A 89 -29.71 -22.86 11.25
CA SER A 89 -30.52 -24.06 10.99
C SER A 89 -31.97 -23.67 10.74
N LYS A 90 -32.58 -24.24 9.68
CA LYS A 90 -33.97 -23.98 9.26
C LYS A 90 -34.23 -22.51 8.85
N ALA A 91 -33.21 -21.80 8.37
CA ALA A 91 -33.41 -20.52 7.71
C ALA A 91 -34.35 -20.68 6.50
N ALA A 92 -35.21 -19.69 6.26
CA ALA A 92 -36.12 -19.71 5.13
C ALA A 92 -35.38 -19.56 3.79
N LEU A 93 -34.29 -18.79 3.78
CA LEU A 93 -33.28 -18.75 2.72
C LEU A 93 -32.01 -19.43 3.24
N GLU A 94 -31.65 -20.61 2.72
CA GLU A 94 -30.44 -21.31 3.16
C GLU A 94 -29.27 -21.03 2.20
N LEU A 95 -28.24 -20.32 2.69
CA LEU A 95 -27.09 -19.94 1.84
C LEU A 95 -26.32 -21.14 1.29
N LYS A 96 -26.33 -22.26 2.02
CA LYS A 96 -25.69 -23.52 1.60
C LYS A 96 -26.25 -24.05 0.27
N ASN A 97 -27.52 -23.76 -0.03
CA ASN A 97 -28.20 -24.16 -1.27
C ASN A 97 -27.98 -23.14 -2.40
N HIS A 98 -27.47 -21.94 -2.07
CA HIS A 98 -27.22 -20.82 -2.98
C HIS A 98 -25.74 -20.39 -2.95
N GLN A 99 -24.83 -21.34 -3.15
CA GLN A 99 -23.38 -21.08 -3.04
C GLN A 99 -22.88 -20.05 -4.05
N ASP A 100 -23.48 -19.98 -5.23
CA ASP A 100 -23.06 -19.02 -6.27
C ASP A 100 -23.40 -17.58 -5.88
N LEU A 101 -24.52 -17.37 -5.17
CA LEU A 101 -24.84 -16.08 -4.56
C LEU A 101 -23.78 -15.70 -3.53
N ALA A 102 -23.40 -16.63 -2.65
CA ALA A 102 -22.40 -16.37 -1.62
C ALA A 102 -21.03 -16.00 -2.22
N LYS A 103 -20.57 -16.77 -3.21
CA LYS A 103 -19.31 -16.52 -3.91
C LYS A 103 -19.35 -15.17 -4.62
N HIS A 104 -20.42 -14.89 -5.37
CA HIS A 104 -20.58 -13.63 -6.08
C HIS A 104 -20.61 -12.45 -5.12
N MET A 105 -21.38 -12.52 -4.05
CA MET A 105 -21.44 -11.45 -3.05
C MET A 105 -20.10 -11.18 -2.38
N ASN A 106 -19.27 -12.20 -2.13
CA ASN A 106 -17.90 -12.00 -1.64
C ASN A 106 -17.02 -11.25 -2.64
N THR A 107 -17.14 -11.56 -3.93
CA THR A 107 -16.47 -10.83 -5.01
C THR A 107 -16.98 -9.38 -5.09
N VAL A 108 -18.29 -9.16 -5.01
CA VAL A 108 -18.90 -7.81 -4.99
C VAL A 108 -18.39 -7.01 -3.79
N VAL A 109 -18.32 -7.62 -2.60
CA VAL A 109 -17.77 -6.97 -1.40
C VAL A 109 -16.32 -6.55 -1.62
N PHE A 110 -15.50 -7.40 -2.23
CA PHE A 110 -14.14 -7.03 -2.60
C PHE A 110 -14.13 -5.85 -3.58
N HIS A 111 -14.98 -5.86 -4.61
CA HIS A 111 -15.11 -4.73 -5.54
C HIS A 111 -15.53 -3.44 -4.83
N THR A 112 -16.46 -3.48 -3.87
CA THR A 112 -16.81 -2.29 -3.07
C THR A 112 -15.62 -1.75 -2.28
N LYS A 113 -14.80 -2.63 -1.67
CA LYS A 113 -13.60 -2.22 -0.93
C LYS A 113 -12.58 -1.52 -1.84
N MET A 114 -12.51 -1.88 -3.11
CA MET A 114 -11.65 -1.20 -4.09
C MET A 114 -12.17 0.18 -4.49
N VAL A 115 -13.40 0.54 -4.10
CA VAL A 115 -13.97 1.87 -4.33
C VAL A 115 -13.77 2.78 -3.11
N ASP A 116 -14.16 2.35 -1.91
CA ASP A 116 -14.22 3.21 -0.72
C ASP A 116 -13.26 2.84 0.43
N PHE A 117 -12.48 1.76 0.30
CA PHE A 117 -11.71 1.16 1.41
C PHE A 117 -10.27 0.82 1.02
N LEU A 118 -9.71 1.52 0.02
CA LEU A 118 -8.38 1.23 -0.52
C LEU A 118 -7.26 1.46 0.51
N ASP A 119 -7.34 2.52 1.31
CA ASP A 119 -6.32 2.83 2.32
C ASP A 119 -6.27 1.77 3.42
N GLU A 120 -7.43 1.33 3.91
CA GLU A 120 -7.52 0.25 4.89
C GLU A 120 -7.11 -1.09 4.28
N MET A 121 -7.43 -1.38 3.02
CA MET A 121 -6.97 -2.60 2.34
C MET A 121 -5.44 -2.68 2.23
N ILE A 122 -4.79 -1.54 1.96
CA ILE A 122 -3.33 -1.43 1.98
C ILE A 122 -2.78 -1.75 3.38
N ASN A 123 -3.41 -1.23 4.43
CA ASN A 123 -2.99 -1.50 5.80
C ASN A 123 -3.24 -2.97 6.17
N GLU A 124 -4.42 -3.53 5.86
CA GLU A 124 -4.77 -4.93 6.16
C GLU A 124 -3.79 -5.92 5.52
N THR A 125 -3.28 -5.63 4.32
CA THR A 125 -2.41 -6.54 3.54
C THR A 125 -0.91 -6.22 3.61
N GLY A 126 -0.54 -5.04 4.07
CA GLY A 126 0.83 -4.52 3.98
C GLY A 126 1.35 -3.84 5.24
N ASP A 127 0.63 -3.92 6.36
CA ASP A 127 1.08 -3.34 7.61
C ASP A 127 2.34 -4.05 8.14
N LEU A 128 3.31 -3.23 8.54
CA LEU A 128 4.59 -3.66 9.10
C LEU A 128 4.83 -2.99 10.45
N SER A 129 3.76 -2.56 11.11
CA SER A 129 3.80 -1.95 12.44
C SER A 129 4.47 -2.85 13.48
N ILE A 130 4.49 -4.17 13.26
CA ILE A 130 5.17 -5.16 14.11
C ILE A 130 6.62 -4.80 14.43
N TYR A 131 7.33 -4.09 13.54
CA TYR A 131 8.70 -3.64 13.78
C TYR A 131 8.83 -2.65 14.96
N CYS A 132 7.74 -2.01 15.39
CA CYS A 132 7.76 -1.16 16.58
C CYS A 132 8.03 -1.94 17.87
N PHE A 133 7.74 -3.25 17.88
CA PHE A 133 8.00 -4.16 19.01
C PHE A 133 9.31 -4.95 18.86
N TYR A 134 9.89 -4.98 17.65
CA TYR A 134 11.12 -5.71 17.31
C TYR A 134 12.22 -4.76 16.82
N THR A 135 12.45 -3.67 17.54
CA THR A 135 13.35 -2.61 17.07
C THR A 135 14.81 -3.08 16.93
N THR A 136 15.29 -3.97 17.79
CA THR A 136 16.65 -4.54 17.67
C THR A 136 16.84 -5.31 16.37
N LEU A 137 15.83 -6.09 15.95
CA LEU A 137 15.85 -6.79 14.66
C LEU A 137 15.79 -5.78 13.50
N PHE A 138 14.97 -4.74 13.66
CA PHE A 138 14.80 -3.70 12.64
C PHE A 138 16.10 -2.93 12.37
N GLU A 139 16.81 -2.54 13.43
CA GLU A 139 18.14 -1.92 13.34
C GLU A 139 19.16 -2.85 12.69
N HIS A 140 19.16 -4.13 13.08
CA HIS A 140 20.09 -5.12 12.52
C HIS A 140 19.88 -5.30 11.01
N GLN A 141 18.62 -5.42 10.56
CA GLN A 141 18.28 -5.54 9.15
C GLN A 141 18.67 -4.29 8.35
N PHE A 142 18.56 -3.10 8.94
CA PHE A 142 19.04 -1.87 8.31
C PHE A 142 20.55 -1.85 8.15
N LYS A 143 21.30 -2.21 9.20
CA LYS A 143 22.77 -2.27 9.14
C LYS A 143 23.23 -3.26 8.07
N GLN A 144 22.62 -4.45 8.02
CA GLN A 144 22.88 -5.41 6.95
C GLN A 144 22.57 -4.82 5.56
N CYS A 145 21.45 -4.10 5.42
CA CYS A 145 21.12 -3.41 4.17
C CYS A 145 22.20 -2.40 3.77
N MET A 146 22.77 -1.66 4.74
CA MET A 146 23.84 -0.68 4.54
C MET A 146 25.24 -1.30 4.40
N GLU A 147 25.44 -2.58 4.67
CA GLU A 147 26.72 -3.27 4.41
C GLU A 147 26.78 -3.80 2.97
N PHE A 148 25.65 -4.19 2.38
CA PHE A 148 25.58 -4.77 1.04
C PHE A 148 25.14 -3.73 -0.02
N LEU A 149 26.07 -3.29 -0.87
CA LEU A 149 25.82 -2.32 -1.95
C LEU A 149 24.61 -2.65 -2.85
N ALA A 150 24.37 -3.94 -3.15
CA ALA A 150 23.23 -4.35 -3.96
C ALA A 150 21.86 -4.08 -3.30
N GLN A 151 21.84 -3.96 -1.97
CA GLN A 151 20.67 -3.68 -1.14
C GLN A 151 20.53 -2.20 -0.79
N HIS A 152 21.62 -1.41 -0.82
CA HIS A 152 21.61 0.04 -0.51
C HIS A 152 20.47 0.80 -1.17
N ARG A 153 20.17 0.49 -2.45
CA ARG A 153 19.09 1.12 -3.22
C ARG A 153 17.71 1.02 -2.58
N TYR A 154 17.51 0.06 -1.67
CA TYR A 154 16.25 -0.18 -0.97
C TYR A 154 16.22 0.38 0.46
N SER A 155 17.31 0.99 0.94
CA SER A 155 17.45 1.52 2.31
C SER A 155 16.33 2.49 2.73
N ILE A 156 15.72 3.20 1.77
CA ILE A 156 14.59 4.11 2.04
C ILE A 156 13.36 3.40 2.63
N ILE A 157 13.24 2.07 2.47
CA ILE A 157 12.16 1.27 3.04
C ILE A 157 12.09 1.39 4.57
N PHE A 158 13.24 1.51 5.26
CA PHE A 158 13.30 1.51 6.72
C PHE A 158 12.65 2.76 7.32
N PRO A 159 13.00 4.00 6.87
CA PRO A 159 12.24 5.19 7.22
C PRO A 159 10.75 5.11 6.87
N MET A 160 10.38 4.50 5.73
CA MET A 160 8.97 4.39 5.31
C MET A 160 8.15 3.50 6.25
N ILE A 161 8.72 2.38 6.71
CA ILE A 161 8.09 1.45 7.66
C ILE A 161 7.80 2.15 9.01
N CYS A 162 8.58 3.14 9.43
CA CYS A 162 8.27 3.92 10.64
C CYS A 162 6.88 4.57 10.56
N GLY A 163 6.38 4.89 9.35
CA GLY A 163 5.02 5.38 9.14
C GLY A 163 3.93 4.38 9.52
N HIS A 164 4.25 3.08 9.60
CA HIS A 164 3.29 2.01 9.92
C HIS A 164 3.06 1.88 11.43
N PHE A 165 3.96 2.40 12.28
CA PHE A 165 3.92 2.16 13.73
C PHE A 165 2.61 2.61 14.39
N MET A 166 1.92 3.60 13.82
CA MET A 166 0.64 4.09 14.34
C MET A 166 -0.52 3.12 14.09
N ASN A 167 -0.39 2.20 13.14
CA ASN A 167 -1.39 1.17 12.86
C ASN A 167 -1.49 0.13 13.99
N ALA A 168 -0.42 -0.02 14.80
CA ALA A 168 -0.45 -0.92 15.96
C ALA A 168 -1.32 -0.40 17.12
N THR A 169 -1.72 0.88 17.10
CA THR A 169 -2.45 1.49 18.22
C THR A 169 -3.94 1.15 18.16
N HIS A 170 -4.55 0.97 19.34
CA HIS A 170 -5.99 0.75 19.46
C HIS A 170 -6.67 1.84 20.29
N SER A 171 -7.94 2.15 19.99
CA SER A 171 -8.71 3.19 20.71
C SER A 171 -8.95 2.86 22.20
N LEU A 172 -8.87 1.58 22.57
CA LEU A 172 -8.99 1.10 23.94
C LEU A 172 -7.69 1.20 24.76
N CYS A 173 -6.55 1.48 24.11
CA CYS A 173 -5.28 1.73 24.81
C CYS A 173 -4.66 3.03 24.28
N PRO A 174 -5.22 4.20 24.63
CA PRO A 174 -4.68 5.48 24.19
C PRO A 174 -3.31 5.81 24.81
N GLU A 175 -2.95 5.19 25.93
CA GLU A 175 -1.75 5.48 26.72
C GLU A 175 -0.46 5.21 25.94
N GLU A 176 -0.43 4.16 25.11
CA GLU A 176 0.74 3.76 24.34
C GLU A 176 0.96 4.62 23.08
N ARG A 177 -0.09 5.26 22.55
CA ARG A 177 -0.07 5.95 21.25
C ARG A 177 1.02 7.03 21.17
N ALA A 178 1.16 7.83 22.23
CA ALA A 178 2.18 8.88 22.28
C ALA A 178 3.61 8.32 22.34
N SER A 179 3.80 7.19 23.04
CA SER A 179 5.10 6.52 23.15
C SER A 179 5.53 5.92 21.81
N LEU A 180 4.62 5.20 21.14
CA LEU A 180 4.86 4.64 19.82
C LEU A 180 5.12 5.72 18.77
N GLY A 181 4.41 6.86 18.85
CA GLY A 181 4.60 7.99 17.92
C GLY A 181 5.96 8.66 18.08
N LYS A 182 6.44 8.82 19.30
CA LYS A 182 7.81 9.32 19.54
C LYS A 182 8.85 8.33 19.02
N THR A 183 8.59 7.05 19.19
CA THR A 183 9.50 5.97 18.75
C THR A 183 9.61 5.94 17.23
N SER A 184 8.50 6.04 16.49
CA SER A 184 8.51 6.05 15.03
C SER A 184 9.31 7.22 14.46
N VAL A 185 9.10 8.44 14.97
CA VAL A 185 9.82 9.63 14.53
C VAL A 185 11.31 9.53 14.86
N LYS A 186 11.66 9.01 16.04
CA LYS A 186 13.05 8.78 16.45
C LYS A 186 13.77 7.85 15.46
N TYR A 187 13.17 6.70 15.12
CA TYR A 187 13.78 5.75 14.19
C TYR A 187 13.85 6.30 12.77
N ALA A 188 12.80 6.97 12.28
CA ALA A 188 12.82 7.60 10.96
C ALA A 188 13.97 8.60 10.84
N HIS A 189 14.17 9.44 11.87
CA HIS A 189 15.28 10.39 11.90
C HIS A 189 16.65 9.68 11.95
N TRP A 190 16.78 8.64 12.76
CA TRP A 190 18.01 7.87 12.86
C TRP A 190 18.40 7.23 11.52
N PHE A 191 17.49 6.51 10.87
CA PHE A 191 17.76 5.90 9.56
C PHE A 191 18.20 6.92 8.51
N LEU A 192 17.49 8.06 8.40
CA LEU A 192 17.83 9.11 7.44
C LEU A 192 19.21 9.73 7.72
N THR A 193 19.59 9.85 9.00
CA THR A 193 20.88 10.39 9.41
C THR A 193 22.02 9.43 9.06
N GLU A 194 21.85 8.13 9.33
CA GLU A 194 22.84 7.11 8.96
C GLU A 194 23.02 7.04 7.44
N MET A 195 21.91 7.01 6.68
CA MET A 195 21.94 7.04 5.21
C MET A 195 22.67 8.29 4.69
N SER A 196 22.39 9.46 5.24
CA SER A 196 23.06 10.70 4.84
C SER A 196 24.56 10.69 5.17
N THR A 197 24.93 10.08 6.29
CA THR A 197 26.32 9.99 6.72
C THR A 197 27.13 9.10 5.77
N GLU A 198 26.58 7.95 5.40
CA GLU A 198 27.19 7.04 4.41
C GLU A 198 27.32 7.70 3.03
N ILE A 199 26.30 8.43 2.57
CA ILE A 199 26.37 9.18 1.30
C ILE A 199 27.50 10.22 1.35
N ASN A 200 27.63 10.95 2.46
CA ASN A 200 28.70 11.94 2.62
C ASN A 200 30.10 11.30 2.60
N GLN A 201 30.27 10.12 3.22
CA GLN A 201 31.53 9.38 3.17
C GLN A 201 31.88 8.94 1.75
N VAL A 202 30.92 8.40 1.01
CA VAL A 202 31.13 7.99 -0.39
C VAL A 202 31.50 9.19 -1.27
N ILE A 203 30.79 10.32 -1.14
CA ILE A 203 31.10 11.54 -1.89
C ILE A 203 32.50 12.05 -1.54
N THR A 204 32.85 12.06 -0.26
CA THR A 204 34.18 12.50 0.20
C THR A 204 35.27 11.63 -0.42
N HIS A 205 35.10 10.31 -0.42
CA HIS A 205 36.07 9.39 -1.02
C HIS A 205 36.20 9.58 -2.54
N VAL A 206 35.09 9.81 -3.24
CA VAL A 206 35.12 10.12 -4.68
C VAL A 206 35.87 11.44 -4.95
N CYS A 207 35.65 12.46 -4.13
CA CYS A 207 36.37 13.72 -4.23
C CYS A 207 37.88 13.55 -4.00
N GLU A 208 38.28 12.77 -3.00
CA GLU A 208 39.69 12.45 -2.72
C GLU A 208 40.36 11.76 -3.91
N GLU A 209 39.74 10.72 -4.46
CA GLU A 209 40.25 10.00 -5.63
C GLU A 209 40.32 10.90 -6.87
N THR A 210 39.34 11.79 -7.06
CA THR A 210 39.34 12.76 -8.17
C THR A 210 40.54 13.71 -8.07
N VAL A 211 40.82 14.25 -6.89
CA VAL A 211 41.99 15.10 -6.65
C VAL A 211 43.30 14.36 -6.93
N ILE A 212 43.40 13.10 -6.49
CA ILE A 212 44.59 12.26 -6.75
C ILE A 212 44.79 12.04 -8.26
N MET A 213 43.72 11.79 -9.01
CA MET A 213 43.78 11.63 -10.46
C MET A 213 44.20 12.93 -11.16
N ASP A 214 43.65 14.07 -10.76
CA ASP A 214 44.01 15.38 -11.32
C ASP A 214 45.49 15.71 -11.10
N LEU A 215 46.03 15.41 -9.91
CA LEU A 215 47.45 15.55 -9.63
C LEU A 215 48.31 14.66 -10.54
N LYS A 216 47.92 13.40 -10.74
CA LYS A 216 48.65 12.48 -11.64
C LYS A 216 48.63 12.96 -13.08
N VAL A 217 47.47 13.42 -13.57
CA VAL A 217 47.33 13.97 -14.92
C VAL A 217 48.19 15.23 -15.07
N GLY A 218 48.14 16.16 -14.11
CA GLY A 218 48.98 17.36 -14.11
C GLY A 218 50.48 17.06 -14.15
N VAL A 219 50.94 16.04 -13.41
CA VAL A 219 52.34 15.58 -13.46
C VAL A 219 52.71 15.03 -14.85
N VAL A 220 51.83 14.25 -15.49
CA VAL A 220 52.05 13.75 -16.85
C VAL A 220 52.16 14.90 -17.86
N TRP A 221 51.26 15.89 -17.83
CA TRP A 221 51.34 17.07 -18.70
C TRP A 221 52.63 17.87 -18.48
N THR A 222 53.12 17.95 -17.23
CA THR A 222 54.36 18.66 -16.90
C THR A 222 55.59 17.92 -17.41
N LEU A 223 55.60 16.59 -17.33
CA LEU A 223 56.66 15.74 -17.88
C LEU A 223 56.68 15.78 -19.42
N GLU A 224 55.51 15.73 -20.07
CA GLU A 224 55.41 15.88 -21.52
C GLU A 224 55.90 17.26 -22.00
N ARG A 225 55.52 18.35 -21.32
CA ARG A 225 56.08 19.69 -21.64
C ARG A 225 57.59 19.74 -21.47
N LYS A 226 58.16 19.14 -20.41
CA LYS A 226 59.62 19.07 -20.24
C LYS A 226 60.30 18.25 -21.34
N MET A 227 59.68 17.17 -21.81
CA MET A 227 60.22 16.38 -22.94
C MET A 227 60.11 17.09 -24.30
N TYR A 228 59.04 17.87 -24.53
CA TYR A 228 58.84 18.62 -25.76
C TYR A 228 59.69 19.90 -25.82
N TYR A 229 59.77 20.67 -24.73
CA TYR A 229 60.56 21.91 -24.70
C TYR A 229 62.04 21.68 -24.35
N GLY A 230 62.39 20.59 -23.66
CA GLY A 230 63.77 20.23 -23.35
C GLY A 230 64.58 19.71 -24.55
N ARG A 231 63.92 19.35 -25.67
CA ARG A 231 64.60 18.93 -26.90
C ARG A 231 64.99 20.08 -27.83
N ASN A 232 64.53 21.31 -27.60
CA ASN A 232 64.82 22.48 -28.43
C ASN A 232 66.00 23.34 -27.92
N LEU A 233 66.86 22.78 -27.05
CA LEU A 233 68.00 23.47 -26.43
C LEU A 233 69.36 22.78 -26.71
N LYS A 234 69.50 22.13 -27.87
CA LYS A 234 70.80 21.68 -28.38
C LYS A 234 71.07 22.26 -29.76
#